data_AF-A0A7S0ID93-F1
#
_entry.id   AF-A0A7S0ID93-F1
#
_cell.length_a   1.000
_cell.length_b   1.000
_cell.length_c   1.000
_cell.angle_alpha   90.00
_cell.angle_beta   90.00
_cell.angle_gamma   90.00
#
_symmetry.space_group_name_H-M   'P 1'
#
loop_
_entity.id
_entity.type
_entity.pdbx_description
1 polymer ?
#
loop_
_entity_poly.entity_id
_entity_poly.type
_entity_poly.pdbx_seq_one_letter_code
_entity_poly.pdbx_strand_id
1 'polypeptide(L)'
;AQATETMAGTPAHDETLRALRALMTLPESDRKVEGLVRDAMVEIARTGCVRFTWDVTRPAMVALMRASMKEFARDQRSTGAKVDVGPPRAEDAAAMDAAERLASDLASFPAPPFTSQRLCELLLAPREYYTKIEKLVHAVEKLMTVTGTVASSNAPPDKPDDVDVNPARVRHEKDPVNLEQTAFVSSLVRAPPEAPATAPAPAP
;
A
#
# COMPACT_ATOMS: atom_id res chain seq x y z
N ALA A 1 36.21 31.98 4.50
CA ALA A 1 35.43 31.03 5.31
C ALA A 1 33.99 31.11 4.83
N GLN A 2 33.55 30.14 4.02
CA GLN A 2 32.16 30.08 3.54
C GLN A 2 31.29 29.57 4.68
N ALA A 3 30.28 30.34 5.04
CA ALA A 3 29.28 29.97 6.02
C ALA A 3 28.48 28.79 5.47
N THR A 4 28.49 27.68 6.21
CA THR A 4 27.54 26.58 6.06
C THR A 4 26.16 27.11 6.43
N GLU A 5 25.44 27.60 5.44
CA GLU A 5 24.03 27.97 5.55
C GLU A 5 23.24 26.69 5.83
N THR A 6 22.91 26.49 7.10
CA THR A 6 22.03 25.41 7.53
C THR A 6 20.64 25.78 7.03
N MET A 7 20.24 25.21 5.89
CA MET A 7 18.88 25.39 5.36
C MET A 7 17.88 24.99 6.44
N ALA A 8 17.23 25.98 7.05
CA ALA A 8 16.11 25.73 7.96
C ALA A 8 15.03 24.96 7.18
N GLY A 9 14.64 23.79 7.69
CA GLY A 9 13.52 23.03 7.16
C GLY A 9 12.25 23.89 7.19
N THR A 10 11.33 23.65 6.25
CA THR A 10 10.01 24.28 6.36
C THR A 10 9.31 23.77 7.63
N PRO A 11 8.40 24.54 8.26
CA PRO A 11 7.69 24.08 9.45
C PRO A 11 7.01 22.70 9.26
N ALA A 12 6.45 22.47 8.06
CA ALA A 12 5.88 21.19 7.68
C ALA A 12 6.93 20.05 7.57
N HIS A 13 8.13 20.33 7.07
CA HIS A 13 9.23 19.34 7.05
C HIS A 13 9.61 18.92 8.48
N ASP A 14 9.76 19.89 9.39
CA ASP A 14 10.19 19.65 10.76
C ASP A 14 9.13 18.89 11.57
N GLU A 15 7.85 19.18 11.35
CA GLU A 15 6.73 18.46 11.97
C GLU A 15 6.68 17.01 11.51
N THR A 16 6.81 16.75 10.20
CA THR A 16 6.84 15.38 9.67
C THR A 16 8.06 14.62 10.20
N LEU A 17 9.24 15.24 10.26
CA LEU A 17 10.43 14.63 10.84
C LEU A 17 10.23 14.30 12.33
N ARG A 18 9.57 15.18 13.08
CA ARG A 18 9.22 14.95 14.49
C ARG A 18 8.26 13.77 14.64
N ALA A 19 7.25 13.66 13.77
CA ALA A 19 6.30 12.55 13.77
C ALA A 19 7.00 11.21 13.45
N LEU A 20 7.87 11.18 12.44
CA LEU A 20 8.67 10.00 12.08
C LEU A 20 9.58 9.57 13.24
N ARG A 21 10.26 10.50 13.90
CA ARG A 21 11.09 10.21 15.08
C ARG A 21 10.27 9.70 16.26
N ALA A 22 9.09 10.29 16.51
CA ALA A 22 8.19 9.82 17.56
C ALA A 22 7.79 8.36 17.34
N LEU A 23 7.50 7.97 16.09
CA LEU A 23 7.19 6.58 15.73
C LEU A 23 8.30 5.60 16.14
N MET A 24 9.57 6.00 16.02
CA MET A 24 10.71 5.14 16.37
C MET A 24 10.79 4.84 17.87
N THR A 25 10.27 5.72 18.71
CA THR A 25 10.26 5.55 20.17
C THR A 25 9.22 4.53 20.65
N LEU A 26 8.28 4.17 19.77
CA LEU A 26 7.25 3.18 20.06
C LEU A 26 7.76 1.75 19.79
N PRO A 27 7.28 0.76 20.57
CA PRO A 27 7.42 -0.65 20.23
C PRO A 27 6.89 -0.93 18.81
N GLU A 28 7.48 -1.89 18.10
CA GLU A 28 7.10 -2.15 16.69
C GLU A 28 5.61 -2.50 16.51
N SER A 29 5.01 -3.17 17.49
CA SER A 29 3.59 -3.51 17.52
C SER A 29 2.67 -2.29 17.58
N ASP A 30 3.17 -1.19 18.12
CA ASP A 30 2.39 0.00 18.45
C ASP A 30 2.59 1.11 17.40
N ARG A 31 3.49 0.90 16.44
CA ARG A 31 3.75 1.84 15.35
C ARG A 31 2.58 1.87 14.37
N LYS A 32 1.89 3.02 14.34
CA LYS A 32 0.79 3.28 13.39
C LYS A 32 1.23 4.25 12.31
N VAL A 33 0.82 3.97 11.07
CA VAL A 33 1.11 4.81 9.90
C VAL A 33 -0.09 5.72 9.64
N GLU A 34 -0.17 6.80 10.41
CA GLU A 34 -1.29 7.76 10.38
C GLU A 34 -0.78 9.21 10.41
N GLY A 35 -1.67 10.17 10.09
CA GLY A 35 -1.34 11.60 10.03
C GLY A 35 -0.10 11.89 9.17
N LEU A 36 0.80 12.72 9.71
CA LEU A 36 2.03 13.13 9.01
C LEU A 36 2.96 11.96 8.61
N VAL A 37 2.92 10.85 9.35
CA VAL A 37 3.69 9.64 8.97
C VAL A 37 3.11 9.04 7.69
N ARG A 38 1.78 8.95 7.59
CA ARG A 38 1.10 8.49 6.38
C ARG A 38 1.32 9.44 5.23
N ASP A 39 1.28 10.75 5.47
CA ASP A 39 1.49 11.77 4.43
C ASP A 39 2.90 11.66 3.82
N ALA A 40 3.92 11.35 4.63
CA ALA A 40 5.26 11.06 4.13
C ALA A 40 5.29 9.82 3.22
N MET A 41 4.54 8.76 3.54
CA MET A 41 4.45 7.57 2.69
C MET A 41 3.73 7.88 1.37
N VAL A 42 2.69 8.71 1.41
CA VAL A 42 1.97 9.20 0.22
C VAL A 42 2.89 10.04 -0.67
N GLU A 43 3.72 10.90 -0.08
CA GLU A 43 4.72 11.66 -0.84
C GLU A 43 5.72 10.75 -1.55
N ILE A 44 6.22 9.71 -0.87
CA ILE A 44 7.10 8.71 -1.51
C ILE A 44 6.37 7.98 -2.65
N ALA A 45 5.11 7.57 -2.45
CA ALA A 45 4.31 6.92 -3.50
C ALA A 45 4.12 7.82 -4.73
N ARG A 46 3.93 9.13 -4.51
CA ARG A 46 3.71 10.09 -5.60
C ARG A 46 4.98 10.49 -6.34
N THR A 47 6.07 10.68 -5.60
CA THR A 47 7.28 11.36 -6.12
C THR A 47 8.48 10.43 -6.29
N GLY A 48 8.46 9.27 -5.63
CA GLY A 48 9.62 8.40 -5.48
C GLY A 48 10.76 8.97 -4.64
N CYS A 49 10.61 10.19 -4.10
CA CYS A 49 11.62 10.83 -3.28
C CYS A 49 11.50 10.37 -1.82
N VAL A 50 12.53 9.70 -1.31
CA VAL A 50 12.67 9.41 0.12
C VAL A 50 13.39 10.57 0.78
N ARG A 51 12.60 11.57 1.19
CA ARG A 51 13.14 12.86 1.59
C ARG A 51 13.87 12.87 2.94
N PHE A 52 13.42 12.04 3.87
CA PHE A 52 14.06 11.91 5.16
C PHE A 52 15.10 10.79 5.12
N THR A 53 16.04 10.81 6.07
CA THR A 53 17.05 9.75 6.15
C THR A 53 16.38 8.38 6.26
N TRP A 54 17.07 7.37 5.74
CA TRP A 54 16.52 6.02 5.75
C TRP A 54 16.20 5.55 7.16
N ASP A 55 17.04 5.85 8.15
CA ASP A 55 16.85 5.41 9.52
C ASP A 55 15.56 5.91 10.17
N VAL A 56 15.09 7.10 9.79
CA VAL A 56 13.81 7.65 10.30
C VAL A 56 12.61 7.25 9.44
N THR A 57 12.82 6.97 8.14
CA THR A 57 11.76 6.60 7.20
C THR A 57 11.44 5.10 7.24
N ARG A 58 12.47 4.27 7.36
CA ARG A 58 12.41 2.80 7.34
C ARG A 58 11.38 2.26 8.33
N PRO A 59 11.33 2.69 9.61
CA PRO A 59 10.34 2.19 10.56
C PRO A 59 8.89 2.42 10.12
N ALA A 60 8.62 3.54 9.44
CA ALA A 60 7.29 3.84 8.91
C ALA A 60 6.95 2.95 7.71
N MET A 61 7.87 2.73 6.77
CA MET A 61 7.64 1.83 5.63
C MET A 61 7.48 0.36 6.07
N VAL A 62 8.25 -0.09 7.06
CA VAL A 62 8.14 -1.43 7.66
C VAL A 62 6.78 -1.59 8.36
N ALA A 63 6.36 -0.60 9.14
CA ALA A 63 5.05 -0.59 9.78
C ALA A 63 3.91 -0.60 8.74
N LEU A 64 4.05 0.18 7.66
CA LEU A 64 3.09 0.22 6.55
C LEU A 64 2.95 -1.16 5.88
N MET A 65 4.08 -1.81 5.58
CA MET A 65 4.10 -3.15 4.98
C MET A 65 3.37 -4.16 5.85
N ARG A 66 3.73 -4.23 7.13
CA ARG A 66 3.13 -5.15 8.09
C ARG A 66 1.64 -4.90 8.26
N ALA A 67 1.23 -3.64 8.42
CA ALA A 67 -0.17 -3.26 8.61
C ALA A 67 -1.00 -3.58 7.37
N SER A 68 -0.58 -3.10 6.19
CA SER A 68 -1.31 -3.23 4.93
C SER A 68 -1.52 -4.69 4.53
N MET A 69 -0.47 -5.52 4.58
CA MET A 69 -0.59 -6.93 4.18
C MET A 69 -1.44 -7.73 5.18
N LYS A 70 -1.32 -7.46 6.48
CA LYS A 70 -2.14 -8.14 7.50
C LYS A 70 -3.61 -7.72 7.42
N GLU A 71 -3.88 -6.44 7.17
CA GLU A 71 -5.24 -5.94 6.92
C GLU A 71 -5.84 -6.55 5.67
N PHE A 72 -5.11 -6.57 4.55
CA PHE A 72 -5.58 -7.15 3.30
C PHE A 72 -6.02 -8.61 3.48
N ALA A 73 -5.21 -9.42 4.18
CA ALA A 73 -5.51 -10.82 4.44
C ALA A 73 -6.76 -10.99 5.33
N ARG A 74 -6.90 -10.19 6.39
CA ARG A 74 -8.12 -10.19 7.24
C ARG A 74 -9.36 -9.82 6.45
N ASP A 75 -9.28 -8.80 5.60
CA ASP A 75 -10.40 -8.35 4.79
C ASP A 75 -10.78 -9.39 3.73
N GLN A 76 -9.80 -10.07 3.12
CA GLN A 76 -10.07 -11.13 2.16
C GLN A 76 -10.85 -12.27 2.81
N ARG A 77 -10.51 -12.64 4.05
CA ARG A 77 -11.27 -13.59 4.87
C ARG A 77 -12.70 -13.13 5.09
N SER A 78 -12.91 -11.86 5.44
CA SER A 78 -14.24 -11.28 5.67
C SER A 78 -15.13 -11.28 4.42
N THR A 79 -14.57 -11.04 3.23
CA THR A 79 -15.31 -11.09 1.95
C THR A 79 -15.63 -12.50 1.48
N GLY A 80 -14.93 -13.52 1.99
CA GLY A 80 -15.07 -14.93 1.58
C GLY A 80 -16.26 -15.69 2.17
N ALA A 81 -17.21 -14.98 2.81
CA ALA A 81 -18.51 -15.50 3.28
C ALA A 81 -18.44 -16.89 3.93
N LYS A 82 -17.77 -16.99 5.09
CA LYS A 82 -18.04 -17.97 6.15
C LYS A 82 -17.36 -17.50 7.43
N VAL A 83 -18.14 -17.28 8.49
CA VAL A 83 -17.63 -17.03 9.85
C VAL A 83 -17.01 -18.35 10.34
N ASP A 84 -15.75 -18.59 10.00
CA ASP A 84 -15.03 -19.77 10.47
C ASP A 84 -14.67 -19.57 11.95
N VAL A 85 -15.43 -20.20 12.84
CA VAL A 85 -15.10 -20.37 14.26
C VAL A 85 -14.14 -21.56 14.34
N GLY A 86 -12.89 -21.34 13.96
CA GLY A 86 -11.85 -22.35 13.89
C GLY A 86 -10.45 -21.73 13.85
N PRO A 87 -9.38 -22.55 13.96
CA PRO A 87 -8.00 -22.06 13.83
C PRO A 87 -7.79 -21.36 12.47
N PRO A 88 -6.80 -20.44 12.36
CA PRO A 88 -6.51 -19.75 11.11
C PRO A 88 -6.34 -20.74 9.97
N ARG A 89 -6.89 -20.43 8.79
CA ARG A 89 -6.62 -21.26 7.61
C ARG A 89 -5.13 -21.23 7.31
N ALA A 90 -4.61 -22.31 6.73
CA ALA A 90 -3.19 -22.39 6.37
C ALA A 90 -2.77 -21.23 5.46
N GLU A 91 -3.66 -20.79 4.56
CA GLU A 91 -3.45 -19.61 3.71
C GLU A 91 -3.32 -18.29 4.49
N ASP A 92 -4.13 -18.09 5.54
CA ASP A 92 -4.10 -16.90 6.38
C ASP A 92 -2.82 -16.85 7.20
N ALA A 93 -2.42 -17.98 7.80
CA ALA A 93 -1.17 -18.10 8.53
C ALA A 93 0.04 -17.83 7.63
N ALA A 94 0.06 -18.42 6.44
CA ALA A 94 1.12 -18.18 5.46
C ALA A 94 1.20 -16.69 5.03
N ALA A 95 0.07 -16.01 4.88
CA ALA A 95 0.04 -14.58 4.57
C ALA A 95 0.57 -13.73 5.74
N MET A 96 0.23 -14.06 6.99
CA MET A 96 0.76 -13.38 8.17
C MET A 96 2.29 -13.56 8.27
N ASP A 97 2.78 -14.78 8.05
CA ASP A 97 4.20 -15.10 8.08
C ASP A 97 4.96 -14.40 6.96
N ALA A 98 4.39 -14.35 5.75
CA ALA A 98 4.95 -13.61 4.63
C ALA A 98 5.05 -12.12 4.91
N ALA A 99 4.00 -11.51 5.50
CA ALA A 99 4.02 -10.10 5.88
C ALA A 99 5.14 -9.80 6.89
N GLU A 100 5.37 -10.69 7.87
CA GLU A 100 6.43 -10.50 8.86
C GLU A 100 7.81 -10.68 8.26
N ARG A 101 8.00 -11.71 7.43
CA ARG A 101 9.27 -11.93 6.72
C ARG A 101 9.64 -10.75 5.84
N LEU A 102 8.72 -10.27 5.02
CA LEU A 102 8.97 -9.13 4.13
C LEU A 102 9.23 -7.84 4.91
N ALA A 103 8.50 -7.61 6.01
CA ALA A 103 8.77 -6.47 6.88
C ALA A 103 10.19 -6.54 7.49
N SER A 104 10.62 -7.72 7.93
CA SER A 104 11.97 -7.97 8.42
C SER A 104 13.04 -7.78 7.34
N ASP A 105 12.79 -8.30 6.13
CA ASP A 105 13.68 -8.13 4.99
C ASP A 105 13.85 -6.63 4.68
N LEU A 106 12.76 -5.84 4.64
CA LEU A 106 12.82 -4.40 4.39
C LEU A 106 13.57 -3.66 5.51
N ALA A 107 13.41 -4.11 6.76
CA ALA A 107 14.12 -3.55 7.90
C ALA A 107 15.65 -3.74 7.81
N SER A 108 16.11 -4.76 7.08
CA SER A 108 17.53 -5.05 6.87
C SER A 108 18.20 -4.19 5.79
N PHE A 109 17.42 -3.44 4.99
CA PHE A 109 17.97 -2.68 3.87
C PHE A 109 18.87 -1.55 4.40
N PRO A 110 20.09 -1.39 3.86
CA PRO A 110 21.02 -0.35 4.32
C PRO A 110 20.61 1.06 3.88
N ALA A 111 19.80 1.16 2.83
CA ALA A 111 19.30 2.40 2.23
C ALA A 111 17.94 2.14 1.57
N PRO A 112 17.13 3.17 1.26
CA PRO A 112 15.83 2.95 0.62
C PRO A 112 16.02 2.28 -0.75
N PRO A 113 15.21 1.27 -1.09
CA PRO A 113 15.27 0.65 -2.41
C PRO A 113 14.79 1.64 -3.48
N PHE A 114 15.30 1.54 -4.71
CA PHE A 114 14.79 2.38 -5.81
C PHE A 114 13.30 2.11 -6.12
N THR A 115 12.78 0.97 -5.64
CA THR A 115 11.36 0.60 -5.73
C THR A 115 10.49 1.25 -4.65
N SER A 116 11.03 2.13 -3.80
CA SER A 116 10.29 2.78 -2.69
C SER A 116 8.98 3.42 -3.16
N GLN A 117 8.97 4.07 -4.32
CA GLN A 117 7.76 4.63 -4.92
C GLN A 117 6.68 3.54 -5.11
N ARG A 118 7.01 2.52 -5.91
CA ARG A 118 6.08 1.46 -6.28
C ARG A 118 5.64 0.64 -5.07
N LEU A 119 6.54 0.47 -4.11
CA LEU A 119 6.25 -0.20 -2.85
C LEU A 119 5.20 0.57 -2.05
N CYS A 120 5.38 1.88 -1.86
CA CYS A 120 4.41 2.71 -1.15
C CYS A 120 3.05 2.77 -1.88
N GLU A 121 3.03 2.86 -3.22
CA GLU A 121 1.79 2.80 -4.00
C GLU A 121 0.99 1.52 -3.72
N LEU A 122 1.66 0.36 -3.79
CA LEU A 122 1.02 -0.93 -3.55
C LEU A 122 0.52 -1.06 -2.10
N LEU A 123 1.31 -0.62 -1.12
CA LEU A 123 0.96 -0.82 0.28
C LEU A 123 -0.09 0.19 0.78
N LEU A 124 -0.17 1.39 0.22
CA LEU A 124 -1.19 2.37 0.59
C LEU A 124 -2.58 2.06 0.02
N ALA A 125 -2.64 1.42 -1.14
CA ALA A 125 -3.89 1.09 -1.82
C ALA A 125 -3.87 -0.32 -2.45
N PRO A 126 -3.61 -1.38 -1.67
CA PRO A 126 -3.37 -2.72 -2.21
C PRO A 126 -4.57 -3.28 -2.99
N ARG A 127 -5.79 -2.89 -2.61
CA ARG A 127 -7.05 -3.32 -3.26
C ARG A 127 -7.28 -2.71 -4.64
N GLU A 128 -6.60 -1.61 -4.97
CA GLU A 128 -6.63 -1.05 -6.32
C GLU A 128 -5.79 -1.88 -7.30
N TYR A 129 -4.83 -2.66 -6.79
CA TYR A 129 -3.90 -3.43 -7.62
C TYR A 129 -4.17 -4.93 -7.58
N TYR A 130 -4.60 -5.48 -6.44
CA TYR A 130 -4.75 -6.92 -6.29
C TYR A 130 -6.03 -7.28 -5.56
N THR A 131 -6.66 -8.36 -6.01
CA THR A 131 -7.85 -8.96 -5.38
C THR A 131 -7.52 -10.11 -4.45
N LYS A 132 -6.30 -10.67 -4.54
CA LYS A 132 -5.86 -11.82 -3.76
C LYS A 132 -4.51 -11.57 -3.08
N ILE A 133 -4.38 -12.00 -1.84
CA ILE A 133 -3.21 -11.76 -0.99
C ILE A 133 -1.94 -12.39 -1.55
N GLU A 134 -2.03 -13.57 -2.15
CA GLU A 134 -0.89 -14.25 -2.75
C GLU A 134 -0.27 -13.44 -3.91
N LYS A 135 -1.11 -12.71 -4.67
CA LYS A 135 -0.62 -11.82 -5.74
C LYS A 135 0.06 -10.58 -5.16
N LEU A 136 -0.49 -10.02 -4.08
CA LEU A 136 0.12 -8.88 -3.38
C LEU A 136 1.48 -9.28 -2.78
N VAL A 137 1.55 -10.42 -2.08
CA VAL A 137 2.78 -10.96 -1.50
C VAL A 137 3.84 -11.11 -2.59
N HIS A 138 3.50 -11.76 -3.71
CA HIS A 138 4.45 -11.97 -4.81
C HIS A 138 4.91 -10.66 -5.46
N ALA A 139 4.01 -9.69 -5.61
CA ALA A 139 4.35 -8.38 -6.15
C ALA A 139 5.32 -7.63 -5.22
N VAL A 140 5.07 -7.65 -3.91
CA VAL A 140 5.95 -7.02 -2.91
C VAL A 140 7.31 -7.71 -2.88
N GLU A 141 7.35 -9.04 -2.86
CA GLU A 141 8.59 -9.83 -2.94
C GLU A 141 9.46 -9.39 -4.13
N LYS A 142 8.85 -9.27 -5.31
CA LYS A 142 9.55 -8.85 -6.53
C LYS A 142 10.13 -7.43 -6.44
N LEU A 143 9.45 -6.52 -5.73
CA LEU A 143 9.98 -5.17 -5.49
C LEU A 143 11.15 -5.18 -4.50
N MET A 144 11.25 -6.21 -3.66
CA MET A 144 12.31 -6.38 -2.68
C MET A 144 13.53 -7.14 -3.22
N THR A 145 13.38 -7.92 -4.29
CA THR A 145 14.50 -8.67 -4.92
C THR A 145 15.51 -7.80 -5.67
N VAL A 146 15.41 -6.47 -5.55
CA VAL A 146 16.22 -5.53 -6.32
C VAL A 146 17.58 -5.26 -5.67
N THR A 147 18.63 -5.16 -6.49
CA THR A 147 20.02 -4.96 -6.04
C THR A 147 20.45 -3.49 -5.93
N GLY A 148 19.58 -2.54 -6.25
CA GLY A 148 19.87 -1.11 -6.22
C GLY A 148 19.18 -0.36 -5.07
N THR A 149 19.95 0.42 -4.33
CA THR A 149 19.44 1.39 -3.34
C THR A 149 19.65 2.81 -3.83
N VAL A 150 18.81 3.75 -3.40
CA VAL A 150 18.96 5.18 -3.67
C VAL A 150 19.41 5.93 -2.42
N ALA A 151 20.09 7.07 -2.59
CA ALA A 151 20.38 7.96 -1.47
C ALA A 151 19.10 8.68 -1.02
N SER A 152 18.88 8.80 0.28
CA SER A 152 17.87 9.73 0.82
C SER A 152 18.22 11.16 0.40
N SER A 153 17.22 11.95 -0.01
CA SER A 153 17.42 13.33 -0.45
C SER A 153 16.78 14.30 0.54
N ASN A 154 17.55 15.11 1.25
CA ASN A 154 16.95 16.08 2.19
C ASN A 154 16.18 17.23 1.49
N ALA A 155 16.26 17.33 0.15
CA ALA A 155 15.56 18.34 -0.61
C ALA A 155 14.06 18.00 -0.76
N PRO A 156 13.17 19.01 -0.75
CA PRO A 156 11.80 18.83 -1.23
C PRO A 156 11.79 18.16 -2.61
N PRO A 157 10.83 17.28 -2.91
CA PRO A 157 10.68 16.76 -4.26
C PRO A 157 10.44 17.95 -5.22
N ASP A 158 11.01 17.86 -6.43
CA ASP A 158 10.62 18.75 -7.51
C ASP A 158 9.09 18.68 -7.70
N LYS A 159 8.48 19.79 -8.13
CA LYS A 159 7.03 19.83 -8.36
C LYS A 159 6.64 18.64 -9.23
N PRO A 160 5.64 17.84 -8.83
CA PRO A 160 5.20 16.73 -9.65
C PRO A 160 4.77 17.29 -11.01
N ASP A 161 5.20 16.66 -12.09
CA ASP A 161 4.49 16.80 -13.35
C ASP A 161 3.03 16.38 -13.08
N ASP A 162 2.04 17.17 -13.52
CA ASP A 162 0.58 16.97 -13.34
C ASP A 162 0.04 15.67 -14.00
N VAL A 163 0.89 14.67 -14.25
CA VAL A 163 0.51 13.34 -14.70
C VAL A 163 0.07 12.52 -13.49
N ASP A 164 -1.20 12.67 -13.13
CA ASP A 164 -1.97 11.81 -12.21
C ASP A 164 -2.17 10.37 -12.78
N VAL A 165 -1.24 9.89 -13.59
CA VAL A 165 -1.38 8.63 -14.32
C VAL A 165 -0.18 7.76 -14.01
N ASN A 166 -0.28 6.97 -12.94
CA ASN A 166 0.68 5.92 -12.64
C ASN A 166 0.72 4.92 -13.82
N PRO A 167 1.83 4.81 -14.56
CA PRO A 167 1.92 3.92 -15.71
C PRO A 167 1.69 2.45 -15.35
N ALA A 168 2.00 2.04 -14.11
CA ALA A 168 1.77 0.68 -13.63
C ALA A 168 0.29 0.40 -13.37
N ARG A 169 -0.48 1.38 -12.85
CA ARG A 169 -1.93 1.27 -12.71
C ARG A 169 -2.59 1.12 -14.09
N VAL A 170 -2.20 1.96 -15.05
CA VAL A 170 -2.71 1.88 -16.44
C VAL A 170 -2.39 0.53 -17.08
N ARG A 171 -1.18 -0.01 -16.87
CA ARG A 171 -0.80 -1.33 -17.40
C ARG A 171 -1.61 -2.46 -16.77
N HIS A 172 -1.86 -2.41 -15.47
CA HIS A 172 -2.61 -3.44 -14.76
C HIS A 172 -4.12 -3.38 -15.06
N GLU A 173 -4.67 -2.17 -15.23
CA GLU A 173 -6.06 -1.96 -15.64
C GLU A 173 -6.30 -2.40 -17.09
N LYS A 174 -5.30 -2.22 -17.96
CA LYS A 174 -5.33 -2.68 -19.36
C LYS A 174 -4.88 -4.13 -19.56
N ASP A 175 -4.55 -4.86 -18.50
CA ASP A 175 -4.17 -6.27 -18.60
C ASP A 175 -5.41 -7.07 -19.07
N PRO A 176 -5.37 -7.72 -20.25
CA PRO A 176 -6.52 -8.44 -20.79
C PRO A 176 -7.03 -9.52 -19.83
N VAL A 177 -6.15 -10.13 -19.03
CA VAL A 177 -6.55 -11.14 -18.04
C VAL A 177 -7.37 -10.51 -16.91
N ASN A 178 -7.01 -9.30 -16.47
CA ASN A 178 -7.74 -8.58 -15.43
C ASN A 178 -9.11 -8.11 -15.91
N LEU A 179 -9.18 -7.60 -17.15
CA LEU A 179 -10.44 -7.23 -17.80
C LEU A 179 -11.39 -8.42 -17.96
N GLU A 180 -10.92 -9.55 -18.48
CA GLU A 180 -11.73 -10.75 -18.68
C GLU A 180 -12.23 -11.32 -17.34
N GLN A 181 -11.38 -11.37 -16.32
CA GLN A 181 -11.76 -11.83 -14.98
C GLN A 181 -12.80 -10.91 -14.33
N THR A 182 -12.62 -9.59 -14.43
CA THR A 182 -13.57 -8.61 -13.88
C THR A 182 -14.91 -8.65 -14.60
N ALA A 183 -14.91 -8.75 -15.93
CA ALA A 183 -16.12 -8.87 -16.74
C ALA A 183 -16.89 -10.17 -16.45
N PHE A 184 -16.18 -11.28 -16.30
CA PHE A 184 -16.78 -12.57 -15.96
C PHE A 184 -17.44 -12.55 -14.59
N VAL A 185 -16.76 -12.02 -13.56
CA VAL A 185 -17.32 -11.92 -12.19
C VAL A 185 -18.53 -10.99 -12.16
N SER A 186 -18.48 -9.85 -12.85
CA SER A 186 -19.60 -8.92 -12.96
C SER A 186 -20.84 -9.55 -13.60
N SER A 187 -20.64 -10.39 -14.63
CA SER A 187 -21.72 -11.15 -15.28
C SER A 187 -22.41 -12.14 -14.33
N LEU A 188 -21.66 -12.75 -13.40
CA LEU A 188 -22.20 -13.68 -12.40
C LEU A 188 -22.99 -12.98 -11.28
N VAL A 189 -22.72 -11.70 -11.01
CA VAL A 189 -23.40 -10.88 -9.99
C VAL A 189 -24.57 -10.08 -10.60
N ARG A 190 -25.14 -10.52 -11.72
CA ARG A 190 -26.38 -9.93 -12.24
C ARG A 190 -27.56 -10.41 -11.39
N ALA A 191 -28.14 -9.49 -10.61
CA ALA A 191 -29.42 -9.71 -9.94
C ALA A 191 -30.51 -10.09 -10.96
N PRO A 192 -31.43 -11.01 -10.62
CA PRO A 192 -32.50 -11.42 -11.53
C PRO A 192 -33.40 -10.22 -11.85
N PRO A 193 -33.91 -10.10 -13.10
CA PRO A 193 -34.83 -9.04 -13.46
C PRO A 193 -36.11 -9.16 -12.63
N GLU A 194 -36.48 -8.06 -12.00
CA GLU A 194 -37.76 -7.89 -11.32
C GLU A 194 -38.89 -8.20 -12.32
N ALA A 195 -39.74 -9.18 -11.99
CA ALA A 195 -40.81 -9.65 -12.86
C ALA A 195 -41.82 -8.51 -13.12
N PRO A 196 -42.37 -8.39 -14.35
CA PRO A 196 -43.28 -7.29 -14.69
C PRO A 196 -44.59 -7.41 -13.91
N ALA A 197 -44.93 -6.34 -13.20
CA ALA A 197 -46.19 -6.18 -12.48
C ALA A 197 -47.39 -6.43 -13.41
N THR A 198 -48.21 -7.41 -13.06
CA THR A 198 -49.43 -7.78 -13.78
C THR A 198 -50.48 -6.70 -13.56
N ALA A 199 -50.98 -6.09 -14.64
CA ALA A 199 -52.08 -5.12 -14.61
C ALA A 199 -53.40 -5.80 -14.19
N PRO A 200 -54.28 -5.13 -13.42
CA PRO A 200 -55.58 -5.70 -13.06
C PRO A 200 -56.59 -5.57 -14.20
N ALA A 201 -57.35 -6.63 -14.43
CA ALA A 201 -58.46 -6.70 -15.38
C ALA A 201 -59.67 -5.84 -14.93
N PRO A 202 -60.53 -5.37 -15.85
CA PRO A 202 -61.71 -4.60 -15.50
C PRO A 202 -62.84 -5.50 -14.98
N ALA A 203 -63.50 -5.06 -13.91
CA ALA A 203 -64.66 -5.72 -13.30
C ALA A 203 -65.97 -5.46 -14.09
N PRO A 204 -66.97 -6.35 -14.01
CA PRO A 204 -68.22 -6.27 -14.77
C PRO A 204 -69.18 -5.17 -14.27
#